data_AF-M2U3V8-F1
#
_entry.id   AF-M2U3V8-F1
#
_cell.length_a   1.000
_cell.length_b   1.000
_cell.length_c   1.000
_cell.angle_alpha   90.00
_cell.angle_beta   90.00
_cell.angle_gamma   90.00
#
_symmetry.space_group_name_H-M   'P 1'
#
loop_
_entity.id
_entity.type
_entity.pdbx_description
1 polymer ?
#
loop_
_entity_poly.entity_id
_entity_poly.type
_entity_poly.pdbx_seq_one_letter_code
_entity_poly.pdbx_strand_id
1 'polypeptide(L)'
;MIQCELVTVSLKEVSGAFDALSYVWGYASVKEQIKMDGEIIEVTCNLEAALRRIRNTEKAKLLWVDALCINQQDTKEKNIQVMRMKDIYTMCARVLVWLGD
;
A
#
# COMPACT_ATOMS: atom_id res chain seq x y z
N MET A 1 -8.88 13.01 6.22
CA MET A 1 -8.23 11.80 6.76
C MET A 1 -8.43 10.65 5.77
N ILE A 2 -7.40 9.82 5.57
CA ILE A 2 -7.47 8.61 4.76
C ILE A 2 -7.93 7.45 5.64
N GLN A 3 -8.79 6.60 5.08
CA GLN A 3 -9.27 5.39 5.74
C GLN A 3 -9.16 4.21 4.77
N CYS A 4 -8.68 3.07 5.27
CA CYS A 4 -8.55 1.83 4.54
C CYS A 4 -8.83 0.61 5.43
N GLU A 5 -8.97 -0.55 4.80
CA GLU A 5 -9.07 -1.86 5.45
C GLU A 5 -7.99 -2.76 4.87
N LEU A 6 -7.32 -3.53 5.74
CA LEU A 6 -6.33 -4.51 5.33
C LEU A 6 -7.01 -5.87 5.12
N VAL A 7 -6.95 -6.37 3.89
CA VAL A 7 -7.56 -7.65 3.52
C VAL A 7 -6.49 -8.64 3.03
N THR A 8 -6.56 -9.88 3.53
CA THR A 8 -5.72 -10.97 3.05
C THR A 8 -6.43 -11.71 1.91
N VAL A 9 -5.79 -11.79 0.75
CA VAL A 9 -6.35 -12.41 -0.45
C VAL A 9 -5.32 -13.30 -1.16
N SER A 10 -5.81 -14.26 -1.95
CA SER A 10 -4.95 -15.02 -2.88
C SER A 10 -4.63 -14.16 -4.11
N LEU A 11 -3.34 -14.04 -4.47
CA LEU A 11 -2.94 -13.30 -5.68
C LEU A 11 -3.57 -13.83 -6.96
N LYS A 12 -3.86 -15.14 -7.02
CA LYS A 12 -4.54 -15.74 -8.17
C LYS A 12 -5.99 -15.28 -8.30
N GLU A 13 -6.69 -15.11 -7.19
CA GLU A 13 -8.10 -14.70 -7.18
C GLU A 13 -8.27 -13.24 -7.56
N VAL A 14 -7.33 -12.39 -7.17
CA VAL A 14 -7.38 -10.94 -7.45
C VAL A 14 -6.50 -10.52 -8.63
N SER A 15 -6.02 -11.46 -9.45
CA SER A 15 -5.17 -11.15 -10.60
C SER A 15 -5.86 -10.13 -11.52
N GLY A 16 -5.21 -9.00 -11.78
CA GLY A 16 -5.75 -7.89 -12.57
C GLY A 16 -6.85 -7.07 -11.87
N ALA A 17 -7.12 -7.30 -10.58
CA ALA A 17 -8.19 -6.63 -9.83
C ALA A 17 -7.70 -5.67 -8.74
N PHE A 18 -6.37 -5.49 -8.59
CA PHE A 18 -5.76 -4.54 -7.66
C PHE A 18 -4.70 -3.69 -8.36
N ASP A 19 -4.54 -2.45 -7.93
CA ASP A 19 -3.43 -1.58 -8.34
C ASP A 19 -2.24 -1.80 -7.37
N ALA A 20 -1.00 -1.59 -7.82
CA ALA A 20 0.18 -1.57 -6.95
C ALA A 20 0.79 -0.16 -6.90
N LEU A 21 1.21 0.30 -5.72
CA LEU A 21 1.88 1.59 -5.54
C LEU A 21 3.39 1.44 -5.56
N SER A 22 4.05 2.19 -6.44
CA SER A 22 5.50 2.40 -6.44
C SER A 22 5.79 3.86 -6.10
N TYR A 23 6.51 4.08 -5.00
CA TYR A 23 6.77 5.41 -4.46
C TYR A 23 8.11 5.41 -3.70
N VAL A 24 8.71 6.58 -3.57
CA VAL A 24 9.85 6.76 -2.67
C VAL A 24 9.32 6.80 -1.23
N TRP A 25 9.85 5.97 -0.34
CA TRP A 25 9.37 5.91 1.05
C TRP A 25 9.47 7.27 1.78
N GLY A 26 10.44 8.10 1.38
CA GLY A 26 10.67 9.44 1.92
C GLY A 26 11.48 9.42 3.22
N TYR A 27 11.61 10.59 3.86
CA TYR A 27 12.27 10.70 5.16
C TYR A 27 11.32 10.27 6.28
N ALA A 28 11.77 9.36 7.14
CA ALA A 28 10.96 8.78 8.22
C ALA A 28 10.60 9.76 9.36
N SER A 29 11.14 10.99 9.35
CA SER A 29 11.01 11.96 10.43
C SER A 29 9.67 12.68 10.44
N VAL A 30 8.96 12.76 9.32
CA VAL A 30 7.66 13.43 9.22
C VAL A 30 6.59 12.39 8.92
N LYS A 31 5.67 12.22 9.85
CA LYS A 31 4.59 11.24 9.77
C LYS A 31 3.24 11.91 9.77
N GLU A 32 2.30 11.26 9.12
CA GLU A 32 0.88 11.61 9.06
C GLU A 32 0.04 10.43 9.56
N GLN A 33 -1.19 10.71 10.00
CA GLN A 33 -2.09 9.71 10.53
C GLN A 33 -3.11 9.25 9.48
N ILE A 34 -3.28 7.94 9.36
CA ILE A 34 -4.36 7.31 8.61
C ILE A 34 -5.12 6.33 9.50
N LYS A 35 -6.36 6.01 9.12
CA LYS A 35 -7.19 5.02 9.82
C LYS A 35 -7.18 3.69 9.07
N MET A 36 -6.64 2.64 9.66
CA MET A 36 -6.60 1.29 9.09
C MET A 36 -7.28 0.31 10.04
N ASP A 37 -8.28 -0.43 9.54
CA ASP A 37 -9.05 -1.41 10.33
C ASP A 37 -9.66 -0.84 11.63
N GLY A 38 -10.04 0.44 11.61
CA GLY A 38 -10.58 1.12 12.79
C GLY A 38 -9.55 1.81 13.67
N GLU A 39 -8.27 1.43 13.55
CA GLU A 39 -7.16 1.93 14.36
C GLU A 39 -6.43 3.09 13.67
N ILE A 40 -5.81 3.97 14.46
CA ILE A 40 -4.97 5.05 13.95
C ILE A 40 -3.53 4.55 13.84
N ILE A 41 -2.97 4.66 12.65
CA ILE A 41 -1.57 4.33 12.38
C ILE A 41 -0.82 5.51 11.76
N GLU A 42 0.50 5.52 11.93
CA GLU A 42 1.37 6.54 11.35
C GLU A 42 2.01 6.04 10.06
N VAL A 43 1.96 6.87 9.01
CA VAL A 43 2.63 6.66 7.73
C VAL A 43 3.52 7.85 7.39
N THR A 44 4.46 7.70 6.46
CA THR A 44 5.23 8.86 5.99
C THR A 44 4.32 9.87 5.29
N CYS A 45 4.65 11.15 5.38
CA CYS A 45 3.89 12.20 4.69
C CYS A 45 3.78 11.95 3.17
N ASN A 46 4.84 11.38 2.57
CA ASN A 46 4.83 11.05 1.15
C ASN A 46 3.83 9.93 0.82
N LEU A 47 3.73 8.91 1.67
CA LEU A 47 2.73 7.85 1.50
C LEU A 47 1.32 8.40 1.70
N GLU A 48 1.09 9.25 2.69
CA GLU A 48 -0.22 9.88 2.89
C GLU A 48 -0.65 10.70 1.67
N ALA A 49 0.24 11.53 1.14
CA ALA A 49 0.01 12.33 -0.05
C ALA A 49 -0.31 11.45 -1.27
N ALA A 50 0.46 10.38 -1.48
CA ALA A 50 0.22 9.40 -2.54
C ALA A 50 -1.18 8.77 -2.41
N LEU A 51 -1.52 8.25 -1.22
CA LEU A 51 -2.83 7.65 -0.95
C LEU A 51 -3.97 8.65 -1.18
N ARG A 52 -3.79 9.89 -0.74
CA ARG A 52 -4.75 10.98 -0.90
C ARG A 52 -4.99 11.32 -2.36
N ARG A 53 -3.95 11.32 -3.19
CA ARG A 53 -4.03 11.59 -4.64
C ARG A 53 -4.67 10.43 -5.41
N ILE A 54 -4.36 9.19 -5.01
CA ILE A 54 -4.79 7.96 -5.69
C ILE A 54 -6.23 7.59 -5.32
N ARG A 55 -6.67 7.92 -4.10
CA ARG A 55 -8.00 7.57 -3.59
C ARG A 55 -9.08 8.06 -4.56
N ASN A 56 -9.97 7.12 -4.92
CA ASN A 56 -11.25 7.46 -5.52
C ASN A 56 -12.28 7.62 -4.41
N THR A 57 -12.97 8.77 -4.36
CA THR A 57 -13.94 9.11 -3.32
C THR A 57 -15.31 8.46 -3.52
N GLU A 58 -15.59 7.93 -4.71
CA GLU A 58 -16.85 7.28 -5.06
C GLU A 58 -16.80 5.77 -4.91
N LYS A 59 -15.64 5.15 -5.14
CA LYS A 59 -15.45 3.70 -5.08
C LYS A 59 -14.09 3.31 -4.50
N ALA A 60 -14.12 2.47 -3.45
CA ALA A 60 -12.93 1.84 -2.91
C ALA A 60 -12.26 0.92 -3.95
N LYS A 61 -10.93 0.93 -3.97
CA LYS A 61 -10.11 0.08 -4.86
C LYS A 61 -9.14 -0.74 -4.03
N LEU A 62 -8.89 -1.97 -4.46
CA LEU A 62 -7.78 -2.76 -3.93
C LEU A 62 -6.47 -2.12 -4.38
N LEU A 63 -5.64 -1.76 -3.42
CA LEU A 63 -4.34 -1.16 -3.62
C LEU A 63 -3.33 -1.89 -2.76
N TRP A 64 -2.26 -2.39 -3.38
CA TRP A 64 -1.13 -2.94 -2.67
C TRP A 64 -0.09 -1.85 -2.41
N VAL A 65 0.31 -1.70 -1.15
CA VAL A 65 1.35 -0.77 -0.69
C VAL A 65 2.28 -1.53 0.24
N ASP A 66 3.57 -1.60 -0.09
CA ASP A 66 4.56 -2.36 0.71
C ASP A 66 4.54 -2.02 2.21
N ALA A 67 4.51 -0.74 2.57
CA ALA A 67 4.56 -0.26 3.94
C ALA A 67 3.31 -0.60 4.77
N LEU A 68 2.19 -0.92 4.11
CA LEU A 68 0.92 -1.26 4.78
C LEU A 68 0.60 -2.76 4.70
N CYS A 69 0.84 -3.36 3.54
CA CYS A 69 0.49 -4.76 3.26
C CYS A 69 1.54 -5.76 3.77
N ILE A 70 2.77 -5.31 4.06
CA ILE A 70 3.83 -6.15 4.61
C ILE A 70 4.02 -5.79 6.08
N ASN A 71 4.10 -6.80 6.95
CA ASN A 71 4.39 -6.57 8.35
C ASN A 71 5.88 -6.19 8.51
N GLN A 72 6.14 -4.89 8.59
CA GLN A 72 7.51 -4.37 8.66
C GLN A 72 8.29 -4.82 9.91
N GLN A 73 7.59 -5.26 10.96
CA GLN A 73 8.18 -5.72 12.22
C GLN A 73 8.47 -7.23 12.24
N ASP A 74 7.86 -8.01 11.35
CA ASP A 74 8.14 -9.44 11.22
C ASP A 74 9.11 -9.67 10.06
N THR A 75 10.37 -9.90 10.39
CA THR A 75 11.42 -10.11 9.37
C THR A 75 11.16 -11.36 8.52
N LYS A 76 10.54 -12.41 9.10
CA LYS A 76 10.27 -13.65 8.38
C LYS A 76 9.14 -13.43 7.36
N GLU A 77 8.05 -12.80 7.78
CA GLU A 77 6.93 -12.43 6.91
C GLU A 77 7.38 -11.46 5.82
N LYS A 78 8.12 -10.41 6.21
CA LYS A 78 8.66 -9.43 5.26
C LYS A 78 9.50 -10.07 4.18
N ASN A 79 10.42 -10.98 4.53
CA ASN A 79 11.24 -11.67 3.54
C ASN A 79 10.39 -12.49 2.56
N ILE A 80 9.33 -13.14 3.04
CA ILE A 80 8.39 -13.88 2.19
C ILE A 80 7.66 -12.92 1.23
N GLN A 81 7.17 -11.78 1.72
CA GLN A 81 6.48 -10.82 0.85
C GLN A 81 7.40 -10.15 -0.15
N VAL A 82 8.63 -9.83 0.24
CA VAL A 82 9.64 -9.25 -0.66
C VAL A 82 9.92 -10.20 -1.83
N MET A 83 10.06 -11.51 -1.57
CA MET A 83 10.21 -12.51 -2.63
C MET A 83 9.00 -12.57 -3.58
N ARG A 84 7.80 -12.22 -3.10
CA ARG A 84 6.56 -12.19 -3.89
C ARG A 84 6.34 -10.88 -4.66
N MET A 85 7.16 -9.84 -4.43
CA MET A 85 6.97 -8.53 -5.09
C MET A 85 6.93 -8.65 -6.61
N LYS A 86 7.78 -9.50 -7.20
CA LYS A 86 7.77 -9.74 -8.66
C LYS A 86 6.38 -10.16 -9.13
N ASP A 87 5.77 -11.13 -8.46
CA ASP A 87 4.45 -11.65 -8.82
C ASP A 87 3.36 -10.60 -8.57
N ILE A 88 3.43 -9.87 -7.45
CA ILE A 88 2.50 -8.79 -7.11
C ILE A 88 2.50 -7.71 -8.20
N TYR A 89 3.66 -7.21 -8.59
CA TYR A 89 3.78 -6.21 -9.64
C TYR A 89 3.39 -6.74 -11.02
N THR A 90 3.63 -8.03 -11.30
CA THR A 90 3.27 -8.66 -12.57
C THR A 90 1.76 -8.88 -12.69
N MET A 91 1.09 -9.23 -11.58
CA MET A 91 -0.32 -9.62 -11.55
C MET A 91 -1.27 -8.46 -11.21
N CYS A 92 -0.75 -7.29 -10.85
CA CYS A 92 -1.58 -6.10 -10.64
C CYS A 92 -2.22 -5.62 -11.95
N ALA A 93 -3.31 -4.87 -11.86
CA ALA A 93 -3.96 -4.24 -13.00
C ALA A 93 -3.06 -3.18 -13.65
N ARG A 94 -2.32 -2.45 -12.82
CA ARG A 94 -1.36 -1.40 -13.20
C ARG A 94 -0.54 -0.99 -11.99
N VAL A 95 0.62 -0.41 -12.27
CA VAL A 95 1.48 0.22 -11.26
C VAL A 95 1.24 1.72 -11.27
N LEU A 96 0.86 2.26 -10.12
CA LEU A 96 0.75 3.69 -9.87
C LEU A 96 2.11 4.17 -9.36
N VAL A 97 2.75 5.07 -10.12
CA VAL A 97 4.03 5.65 -9.74
C VAL A 97 3.81 7.01 -9.12
N TRP A 98 4.34 7.21 -7.91
CA TRP A 98 4.31 8.47 -7.20
C TRP A 98 5.72 9.01 -7.00
N LEU A 99 5.98 10.20 -7.56
CA LEU A 99 7.31 10.83 -7.56
C LEU A 99 7.48 11.87 -6.45
N GLY A 100 6.47 12.05 -5.60
CA GLY A 100 6.40 13.18 -4.67
C GLY A 100 5.53 14.31 -5.21
N ASP A 101 5.39 15.33 -4.38
CA ASP A 101 4.75 16.61 -4.69
C ASP A 101 5.83 17.70 -4.88
#